data_AF-A0A101GV91-F1
#
_entry.id   AF-A0A101GV91-F1
#
_cell.length_a   1.000
_cell.length_b   1.000
_cell.length_c   1.000
_cell.angle_alpha   90.00
_cell.angle_beta   90.00
_cell.angle_gamma   90.00
#
_symmetry.space_group_name_H-M   'P 1'
#
loop_
_entity.id
_entity.type
_entity.pdbx_description
1 polymer ?
#
loop_
_entity_poly.entity_id
_entity_poly.type
_entity_poly.pdbx_seq_one_letter_code
_entity_poly.pdbx_strand_id
1 'polypeptide(L)'
;MYLKRITFLSENFPTTEQYPFNLEAFKHTRNITFQSPGTFLIGDNGTGKSTLLRAIARKCKIHIWKEEDRPQFHNNRFSEELYRYLAVEWDKEVVPGSYFSSEIFRSFAQILDEWARSDPPGY
;
A
#
# COMPACT_ATOMS: atom_id res chain seq x y z
N MET A 1 -5.47 13.65 -13.90
CA MET A 1 -6.50 12.62 -13.68
C MET A 1 -6.19 11.87 -12.39
N TYR A 2 -7.20 11.41 -11.66
CA TYR A 2 -7.02 10.68 -10.41
C TYR A 2 -8.05 9.55 -10.25
N LEU A 3 -7.78 8.68 -9.27
CA LEU A 3 -8.68 7.60 -8.88
C LEU A 3 -9.91 8.23 -8.21
N LYS A 4 -11.10 7.96 -8.72
CA LYS A 4 -12.35 8.60 -8.29
C LYS A 4 -13.03 7.83 -7.16
N ARG A 5 -12.95 6.49 -7.19
CA ARG A 5 -13.58 5.64 -6.17
C ARG A 5 -12.82 4.34 -5.97
N ILE A 6 -12.75 3.91 -4.71
CA ILE A 6 -12.45 2.52 -4.35
C ILE A 6 -13.72 1.92 -3.76
N THR A 7 -14.05 0.71 -4.17
CA THR A 7 -15.12 -0.09 -3.57
C THR A 7 -14.50 -1.33 -2.94
N PHE A 8 -14.84 -1.58 -1.68
CA PHE A 8 -14.48 -2.81 -0.99
C PHE A 8 -15.53 -3.86 -1.31
N LEU A 9 -15.07 -5.01 -1.82
CA LEU A 9 -15.92 -6.17 -2.11
C LEU A 9 -15.91 -7.09 -0.88
N SER A 10 -16.34 -6.55 0.27
CA SER A 10 -16.20 -7.22 1.57
C SER A 10 -17.01 -8.51 1.68
N GLU A 11 -18.06 -8.65 0.89
CA GLU A 11 -18.83 -9.88 0.72
C GLU A 11 -18.00 -11.04 0.13
N ASN A 12 -16.89 -10.74 -0.54
CA ASN A 12 -16.01 -11.72 -1.16
C ASN A 12 -14.73 -11.99 -0.35
N PHE A 13 -14.57 -11.36 0.83
CA PHE A 13 -13.38 -11.59 1.65
C PHE A 13 -13.28 -13.08 2.05
N PRO A 14 -12.07 -13.67 1.99
CA PRO A 14 -11.88 -15.10 2.25
C PRO A 14 -12.02 -15.45 3.73
N THR A 15 -11.96 -14.45 4.62
CA THR A 15 -12.14 -14.57 6.06
C THR A 15 -12.45 -13.19 6.64
N THR A 16 -13.07 -13.12 7.81
CA THR A 16 -13.25 -11.88 8.60
C THR A 16 -12.43 -11.88 9.89
N GLU A 17 -11.63 -12.93 10.13
CA GLU A 17 -10.90 -13.16 11.39
C GLU A 17 -9.41 -12.82 11.28
N GLN A 18 -8.88 -12.81 10.07
CA GLN A 18 -7.46 -12.56 9.83
C GLN A 18 -7.21 -11.22 9.13
N TYR A 19 -6.06 -10.64 9.42
CA TYR A 19 -5.60 -9.44 8.74
C TYR A 19 -5.41 -9.70 7.23
N PRO A 20 -5.74 -8.74 6.35
CA PRO A 20 -6.28 -7.42 6.65
C PRO A 20 -7.81 -7.38 6.78
N PHE A 21 -8.50 -8.48 6.50
CA PHE A 21 -9.96 -8.52 6.39
C PHE A 21 -10.71 -8.40 7.73
N ASN A 22 -10.03 -8.63 8.84
CA ASN A 22 -10.58 -8.42 10.18
C ASN A 22 -10.62 -6.95 10.62
N LEU A 23 -9.99 -6.03 9.87
CA LEU A 23 -10.03 -4.62 10.19
C LEU A 23 -11.45 -4.06 9.98
N GLU A 24 -12.03 -3.49 11.04
CA GLU A 24 -13.39 -2.90 11.03
C GLU A 24 -13.56 -1.88 9.91
N ALA A 25 -12.52 -1.08 9.65
CA ALA A 25 -12.49 -0.11 8.57
C ALA A 25 -12.76 -0.74 7.20
N PHE A 26 -12.28 -1.96 6.94
CA PHE A 26 -12.48 -2.63 5.64
C PHE A 26 -13.75 -3.45 5.58
N LYS A 27 -14.27 -3.91 6.72
CA LYS A 27 -15.56 -4.63 6.79
C LYS A 27 -16.74 -3.69 6.57
N HIS A 28 -16.71 -2.52 7.20
CA HIS A 28 -17.86 -1.61 7.24
C HIS A 28 -17.83 -0.51 6.17
N THR A 29 -16.66 -0.20 5.61
CA THR A 29 -16.57 0.78 4.54
C THR A 29 -16.92 0.14 3.20
N ARG A 30 -18.06 0.53 2.61
CA ARG A 30 -18.43 0.06 1.26
C ARG A 30 -17.56 0.67 0.18
N ASN A 31 -17.36 1.99 0.23
CA ASN A 31 -16.56 2.70 -0.76
C ASN A 31 -15.89 3.95 -0.16
N ILE A 32 -14.80 4.36 -0.80
CA ILE A 32 -14.10 5.63 -0.56
C ILE A 32 -14.18 6.42 -1.87
N THR A 33 -14.73 7.63 -1.80
CA THR A 33 -14.80 8.55 -2.94
C THR A 33 -13.74 9.62 -2.79
N PHE A 34 -12.94 9.83 -3.82
CA PHE A 34 -11.93 10.88 -3.86
C PHE A 34 -12.54 12.13 -4.50
N GLN A 35 -12.55 13.23 -3.75
CA GLN A 35 -13.11 14.50 -4.23
C GLN A 35 -12.07 15.35 -4.97
N SER A 36 -10.78 15.05 -4.78
CA SER A 36 -9.69 15.78 -5.43
C SER A 36 -8.48 14.86 -5.66
N PRO A 37 -7.54 15.26 -6.55
CA PRO A 37 -6.29 14.52 -6.76
C PRO A 37 -5.41 14.42 -5.50
N GLY A 38 -5.50 15.39 -4.58
CA GLY A 38 -4.84 15.36 -3.28
C GLY A 38 -5.75 14.74 -2.23
N THR A 39 -5.32 13.64 -1.61
CA THR A 39 -6.10 12.99 -0.54
C THR A 39 -5.17 12.46 0.55
N PHE A 40 -5.55 12.71 1.80
CA PHE A 40 -4.84 12.23 2.98
C PHE A 40 -5.67 11.15 3.68
N LEU A 41 -5.02 10.03 4.01
CA LEU A 41 -5.60 8.98 4.86
C LEU A 41 -5.13 9.21 6.30
N ILE A 42 -6.05 9.53 7.21
CA ILE A 42 -5.77 9.87 8.61
C ILE A 42 -6.45 8.86 9.53
N GLY A 43 -5.83 8.56 10.67
CA GLY A 43 -6.34 7.66 11.69
C GLY A 43 -5.22 7.03 12.51
N ASP A 44 -5.57 6.27 13.54
CA ASP A 44 -4.60 5.70 14.49
C ASP A 44 -3.69 4.62 13.87
N ASN A 45 -2.58 4.33 14.55
CA ASN A 45 -1.69 3.25 14.16
C ASN A 45 -2.42 1.89 14.20
N GLY A 46 -2.19 1.07 13.17
CA GLY A 46 -2.85 -0.25 13.05
C GLY A 46 -4.21 -0.24 12.36
N THR A 47 -4.82 0.91 12.06
CA THR A 47 -6.14 1.00 11.40
C THR A 47 -6.14 0.60 9.90
N GLY A 48 -4.99 0.23 9.33
CA GLY A 48 -4.89 -0.26 7.96
C GLY A 48 -4.56 0.79 6.89
N LYS A 49 -4.21 2.03 7.26
CA LYS A 49 -3.87 3.10 6.29
C LYS A 49 -2.83 2.68 5.24
N SER A 50 -1.67 2.21 5.69
CA SER A 50 -0.58 1.77 4.80
C SER A 50 -0.96 0.50 4.02
N THR A 51 -1.80 -0.35 4.60
CA THR A 51 -2.35 -1.54 3.96
C THR A 51 -3.24 -1.18 2.79
N LEU A 52 -4.16 -0.24 3.01
CA LEU A 52 -5.05 0.28 1.98
C LEU A 52 -4.23 0.95 0.86
N LEU A 53 -3.25 1.78 1.21
CA LEU A 53 -2.40 2.45 0.22
C LEU A 53 -1.63 1.43 -0.66
N ARG A 54 -1.05 0.39 -0.06
CA ARG A 54 -0.41 -0.72 -0.80
C ARG A 54 -1.40 -1.48 -1.67
N ALA A 55 -2.60 -1.77 -1.14
CA ALA A 55 -3.62 -2.49 -1.88
C ALA A 55 -4.12 -1.70 -3.09
N ILE A 56 -4.28 -0.37 -2.97
CA ILE A 56 -4.62 0.52 -4.08
C ILE A 56 -3.52 0.49 -5.14
N ALA A 57 -2.26 0.66 -4.73
CA ALA A 57 -1.13 0.64 -5.65
C ALA A 57 -1.07 -0.68 -6.43
N ARG A 58 -1.18 -1.82 -5.75
CA ARG A 58 -1.24 -3.14 -6.40
C ARG A 58 -2.45 -3.30 -7.33
N LYS A 59 -3.64 -2.85 -6.90
CA LYS A 59 -4.86 -2.91 -7.74
C LYS A 59 -4.70 -2.07 -9.01
N CYS A 60 -3.99 -0.95 -8.91
CA CYS A 60 -3.66 -0.07 -10.04
C CYS A 60 -2.42 -0.51 -10.82
N LYS A 61 -1.85 -1.69 -10.52
CA LYS A 61 -0.62 -2.21 -11.15
C LYS A 61 0.59 -1.28 -11.01
N ILE A 62 0.61 -0.45 -9.97
CA ILE A 62 1.76 0.37 -9.60
C ILE A 62 2.79 -0.56 -8.95
N HIS A 63 4.01 -0.54 -9.48
CA HIS A 63 5.10 -1.33 -8.91
C HIS A 63 5.51 -0.74 -7.55
N ILE A 64 5.67 -1.62 -6.56
CA ILE A 64 6.14 -1.28 -5.23
C ILE A 64 7.52 -1.91 -5.09
N TRP A 65 8.56 -1.06 -5.12
CA TRP A 65 9.90 -1.50 -4.78
C TRP A 65 9.92 -1.96 -3.32
N LYS A 66 10.39 -3.17 -3.09
CA LYS A 66 10.69 -3.71 -1.76
C LYS A 66 12.12 -4.25 -1.81
N GLU A 67 12.91 -3.98 -0.78
CA GLU A 67 14.06 -4.84 -0.47
C GLU A 67 13.54 -6.26 -0.23
N GLU A 68 14.36 -7.27 -0.55
CA GLU A 68 14.01 -8.69 -0.39
C GLU A 68 13.22 -8.90 0.89
N ASP A 69 12.10 -9.65 0.77
CA ASP A 69 11.21 -9.96 1.88
C ASP A 69 12.06 -10.46 3.05
N ARG A 70 12.39 -9.58 4.01
CA ARG A 70 12.86 -10.02 5.32
C ARG A 70 11.85 -11.07 5.73
N PRO A 71 12.26 -12.30 6.09
CA PRO A 71 11.32 -13.36 6.37
C PRO A 71 10.35 -12.85 7.41
N GLN A 72 9.18 -12.45 6.95
CA GLN A 72 8.13 -12.00 7.81
C GLN A 72 7.70 -13.30 8.47
N PHE A 73 8.05 -13.48 9.74
CA PHE A 73 7.47 -14.49 10.62
C PHE A 73 5.98 -14.20 10.86
N HIS A 74 5.27 -13.73 9.83
CA HIS A 74 3.85 -13.54 9.78
C HIS A 74 3.30 -14.71 9.00
N ASN A 75 2.83 -15.72 9.73
CA ASN A 75 2.17 -16.92 9.23
C ASN A 75 0.81 -16.62 8.54
N ASN A 76 0.62 -15.40 8.05
CA ASN A 76 -0.61 -14.90 7.48
C ASN A 76 -0.44 -14.66 5.97
N ARG A 77 -0.85 -15.67 5.20
CA ARG A 77 -0.91 -15.65 3.73
C ARG A 77 -1.74 -14.48 3.15
N PHE A 78 -2.66 -13.92 3.92
CA PHE A 78 -3.61 -12.91 3.45
C PHE A 78 -3.10 -11.47 3.54
N SER A 79 -1.97 -11.24 4.20
CA SER A 79 -1.45 -9.90 4.57
C SER A 79 -1.35 -8.90 3.42
N GLU A 80 -1.24 -9.41 2.20
CA GLU A 80 -0.96 -8.68 0.98
C GLU A 80 -2.03 -8.91 -0.11
N GLU A 81 -3.16 -9.56 0.24
CA GLU A 81 -4.22 -9.97 -0.70
C GLU A 81 -5.38 -8.97 -0.84
N LEU A 82 -5.47 -7.93 0.01
CA LEU A 82 -6.60 -6.97 0.00
C LEU A 82 -6.90 -6.40 -1.39
N TYR A 83 -5.87 -6.14 -2.21
CA TYR A 83 -6.04 -5.58 -3.56
C TYR A 83 -6.95 -6.42 -4.46
N ARG A 84 -7.02 -7.75 -4.24
CA ARG A 84 -7.89 -8.65 -5.02
C ARG A 84 -9.37 -8.35 -4.80
N TYR A 85 -9.69 -7.79 -3.63
CA TYR A 85 -11.04 -7.50 -3.16
C TYR A 85 -11.37 -6.00 -3.20
N LEU A 86 -10.60 -5.23 -3.97
CA LEU A 86 -10.91 -3.85 -4.29
C LEU A 86 -11.39 -3.75 -5.73
N ALA A 87 -12.40 -2.91 -5.99
CA ALA A 87 -12.68 -2.37 -7.30
C ALA A 87 -12.28 -0.89 -7.34
N VAL A 88 -11.79 -0.43 -8.49
CA VAL A 88 -11.32 0.95 -8.66
C VAL A 88 -12.04 1.60 -9.84
N GLU A 89 -12.51 2.83 -9.62
CA GLU A 89 -13.09 3.70 -10.62
C GLU A 89 -12.16 4.89 -10.82
N TRP A 90 -11.91 5.23 -12.07
CA TRP A 90 -11.05 6.31 -12.49
C TRP A 90 -11.89 7.42 -13.13
N ASP A 91 -11.51 8.69 -12.95
CA ASP A 91 -12.30 9.81 -13.49
C ASP A 91 -12.24 9.89 -15.04
N LYS A 92 -11.09 9.58 -15.65
CA LYS A 92 -10.89 9.51 -17.11
C LYS A 92 -10.08 8.25 -17.49
N GLU A 93 -8.94 8.37 -18.18
CA GLU A 93 -7.95 7.32 -18.54
C GLU A 93 -6.90 6.91 -17.49
N VAL A 94 -6.79 5.63 -17.14
CA VAL A 94 -5.79 5.13 -16.17
C VAL A 94 -4.38 5.68 -16.46
N VAL A 95 -3.79 6.38 -15.49
CA VAL A 95 -2.44 6.91 -15.60
C VAL A 95 -1.42 6.03 -14.87
N PRO A 96 -0.20 5.86 -15.41
CA PRO A 96 0.91 5.26 -14.67
C PRO A 96 1.15 6.02 -13.37
N GLY A 97 1.47 5.29 -12.30
CA GLY A 97 1.72 5.87 -10.99
C GLY A 97 2.99 5.33 -10.36
N SER A 98 3.36 5.91 -9.21
CA SER A 98 4.49 5.49 -8.40
C SER A 98 4.04 5.33 -6.95
N TYR A 99 4.74 4.47 -6.21
CA TYR A 99 4.50 4.26 -4.79
C TYR A 99 5.73 4.70 -4.00
N PHE A 100 5.51 5.51 -2.97
CA PHE A 100 6.55 5.99 -2.07
C PHE A 100 6.11 5.75 -0.63
N SER A 101 6.97 5.11 0.16
CA SER A 101 6.75 4.86 1.58
C SER A 101 7.95 5.29 2.40
N SER A 102 7.72 5.50 3.70
CA SER A 102 8.79 5.73 4.66
C SER A 102 9.79 4.57 4.74
N GLU A 103 9.33 3.34 4.48
CA GLU A 103 10.19 2.15 4.41
C GLU A 103 11.15 2.24 3.22
N ILE A 104 10.65 2.51 2.01
CA ILE A 104 11.48 2.70 0.82
C ILE A 104 12.48 3.85 1.03
N PHE A 105 12.00 4.96 1.60
CA PHE A 105 12.86 6.10 1.92
C PHE A 105 13.98 5.73 2.89
N ARG A 106 13.67 4.93 3.92
CA ARG A 106 14.66 4.48 4.90
C ARG A 106 15.71 3.58 4.27
N SER A 107 15.30 2.58 3.47
CA SER A 107 16.23 1.69 2.77
C SER A 107 17.14 2.49 1.83
N PHE A 108 16.57 3.43 1.07
CA PHE A 108 17.35 4.30 0.19
C PHE A 108 18.39 5.13 0.95
N ALA A 109 18.01 5.73 2.09
CA ALA A 109 18.94 6.47 2.93
C ALA A 109 20.09 5.58 3.47
N GLN A 110 19.78 4.33 3.85
CA GLN A 110 20.80 3.38 4.31
C GLN A 110 21.82 3.02 3.22
N ILE A 111 21.35 2.78 1.98
CA ILE A 111 22.22 2.52 0.84
C ILE A 111 23.16 3.71 0.58
N LEU A 112 22.65 4.94 0.64
CA LEU A 112 23.47 6.15 0.49
C LEU A 112 24.55 6.25 1.58
N ASP A 113 24.20 5.98 2.83
CA ASP A 113 25.15 5.99 3.95
C ASP A 113 26.23 4.91 3.79
N GLU A 114 25.88 3.72 3.27
CA GLU A 114 26.84 2.64 3.01
C GLU A 114 27.82 2.98 1.88
N TRP A 115 27.34 3.59 0.80
CA TRP A 115 28.21 4.04 -0.30
C TRP A 115 29.18 5.12 0.17
N ALA A 116 28.70 6.13 0.91
CA ALA A 116 29.55 7.18 1.46
C ALA A 116 30.64 6.64 2.41
N ARG A 117 30.41 5.51 3.08
CA ARG A 117 31.41 4.83 3.92
C ARG A 117 32.37 3.93 3.14
N SER A 118 31.94 3.45 1.98
CA SER A 118 32.69 2.52 1.13
C SER A 118 33.57 3.25 0.11
N ASP A 119 33.39 4.56 -0.06
CA ASP A 119 34.33 5.40 -0.81
C ASP A 119 35.71 5.36 -0.12
N PRO A 120 36.75 4.81 -0.78
CA PRO A 120 38.09 4.88 -0.24
C PRO A 120 38.49 6.35 -0.09
N PRO A 121 39.17 6.74 1.01
CA PRO A 121 39.68 8.10 1.13
C PRO A 121 40.53 8.39 -0.10
N GLY A 122 40.16 9.45 -0.83
CA GLY A 122 40.76 9.81 -2.11
C GLY A 122 42.29 9.84 -2.04
N TYR A 123 42.93 9.31 -3.09
CA TYR A 123 44.34 9.52 -3.38
C TYR A 123 44.62 10.98 -3.73
#